data_AF-A0A952X3J4-F1
#
_entry.id   AF-A0A952X3J4-F1
#
_cell.length_a   1.000
_cell.length_b   1.000
_cell.length_c   1.000
_cell.angle_alpha   90.00
_cell.angle_beta   90.00
_cell.angle_gamma   90.00
#
_symmetry.space_group_name_H-M   'P 1'
#
loop_
_entity.id
_entity.type
_entity.pdbx_description
1 polymer ?
#
loop_
_entity_poly.entity_id
_entity_poly.type
_entity_poly.pdbx_seq_one_letter_code
_entity_poly.pdbx_strand_id
1 'polypeptide(L)'
;MAHQETMNGADASARRFGRNLSGFAHDVATLAELQFRLLAVDLRDAKKAAGLAVMLMAAGLVLAFGMIPILLAALAYVLVDFAGWPLSAAFGVVALGAVVLAAGMAFVGWKRLTRGTATLNRSRRELKETFHWIKESLRPGDELSPANSDRYAASPPRW
;
A
#
# COMPACT_ATOMS: atom_id res chain seq x y z
N MET A 1 -55.26 -33.77 11.93
CA MET A 1 -54.30 -33.15 12.89
C MET A 1 -52.86 -33.51 12.48
N ALA A 2 -52.42 -33.15 11.27
CA ALA A 2 -51.12 -33.57 10.73
C ALA A 2 -50.26 -32.40 10.21
N HIS A 3 -50.68 -31.15 10.48
CA HIS A 3 -50.06 -29.95 9.92
C HIS A 3 -49.22 -29.14 10.92
N GLN A 4 -49.08 -29.64 12.15
CA GLN A 4 -48.38 -28.94 13.24
C GLN A 4 -46.96 -29.47 13.51
N GLU A 5 -46.61 -30.68 13.04
CA GLU A 5 -45.27 -31.25 13.26
C GLU A 5 -44.19 -30.68 12.31
N THR A 6 -44.58 -30.17 11.13
CA THR A 6 -43.62 -29.65 10.13
C THR A 6 -43.11 -28.23 10.42
N MET A 7 -43.85 -27.42 11.18
CA MET A 7 -43.44 -26.05 11.50
C MET A 7 -42.42 -25.97 12.65
N ASN A 8 -42.49 -26.88 13.63
CA ASN A 8 -41.58 -26.86 14.79
C ASN A 8 -40.14 -27.29 14.40
N GLY A 9 -40.00 -28.14 13.38
CA GLY A 9 -38.70 -28.57 12.86
C GLY A 9 -37.91 -27.47 12.14
N ALA A 10 -38.61 -26.59 11.39
CA ALA A 10 -38.01 -25.46 10.69
C ALA A 10 -37.40 -24.45 11.69
N ASP A 11 -38.14 -24.06 12.73
CA ASP A 11 -37.65 -23.14 13.78
C ASP A 11 -36.51 -23.72 14.62
N ALA A 12 -36.50 -25.03 14.84
CA ALA A 12 -35.40 -25.71 15.52
C ALA A 12 -34.12 -25.73 14.66
N SER A 13 -34.27 -25.94 13.35
CA SER A 13 -33.15 -25.93 12.39
C SER A 13 -32.54 -24.53 12.22
N ALA A 14 -33.37 -23.49 12.10
CA ALA A 14 -32.93 -22.10 11.97
C ALA A 14 -32.18 -21.63 13.24
N ARG A 15 -32.70 -21.96 14.43
CA ARG A 15 -32.02 -21.66 15.71
C ARG A 15 -30.71 -22.45 15.87
N ARG A 16 -30.63 -23.68 15.37
CA ARG A 16 -29.41 -24.49 15.41
C ARG A 16 -28.35 -23.95 14.43
N PHE A 17 -28.75 -23.54 13.23
CA PHE A 17 -27.88 -22.91 12.25
C PHE A 17 -27.33 -21.55 12.73
N GLY A 18 -28.19 -20.70 13.30
CA GLY A 18 -27.76 -19.41 13.89
C GLY A 18 -26.76 -19.56 15.05
N ARG A 19 -26.91 -20.61 15.88
CA ARG A 19 -25.91 -20.92 16.93
C ARG A 19 -24.57 -21.39 16.37
N ASN A 20 -24.58 -22.21 15.32
CA ASN A 20 -23.34 -22.68 14.69
C ASN A 20 -22.59 -21.54 13.98
N LEU A 21 -23.32 -20.61 13.35
CA LEU A 21 -22.73 -19.43 12.71
C LEU A 21 -22.15 -18.46 13.74
N SER A 22 -22.82 -18.29 14.89
CA SER A 22 -22.29 -17.51 16.01
C SER A 22 -21.00 -18.10 16.58
N GLY A 23 -20.95 -19.44 16.75
CA GLY A 23 -19.73 -20.14 17.16
C GLY A 23 -18.58 -19.98 16.16
N PHE A 24 -18.86 -20.13 14.86
CA PHE A 24 -17.86 -19.95 13.81
C PHE A 24 -17.35 -18.50 13.70
N ALA A 25 -18.26 -17.52 13.80
CA ALA A 25 -17.88 -16.10 13.80
C ALA A 25 -17.01 -15.75 15.01
N HIS A 26 -17.30 -16.35 16.16
CA HIS A 26 -16.47 -16.21 17.35
C HIS A 26 -15.07 -16.79 17.12
N ASP A 27 -14.96 -18.01 16.58
CA ASP A 27 -13.67 -18.65 16.30
C ASP A 27 -12.83 -17.84 15.29
N VAL A 28 -13.46 -17.32 14.23
CA VAL A 28 -12.81 -16.44 13.24
C VAL A 28 -12.36 -15.12 13.87
N ALA A 29 -13.17 -14.52 14.74
CA ALA A 29 -12.81 -13.31 15.46
C ALA A 29 -11.63 -13.55 16.42
N THR A 30 -11.61 -14.68 17.13
CA THR A 30 -10.51 -15.09 18.00
C THR A 30 -9.24 -15.34 17.21
N LEU A 31 -9.31 -16.01 16.05
CA LEU A 31 -8.17 -16.19 15.15
C LEU A 31 -7.66 -14.84 14.62
N ALA A 32 -8.55 -13.93 14.23
CA ALA A 32 -8.18 -12.60 13.77
C ALA A 32 -7.47 -11.80 14.89
N GLU A 33 -7.98 -11.84 16.12
CA GLU A 33 -7.36 -11.19 17.27
C GLU A 33 -5.94 -11.71 17.52
N LEU A 34 -5.76 -13.04 17.41
CA LEU A 34 -4.43 -13.65 17.54
C LEU A 34 -3.48 -13.19 16.42
N GLN A 35 -3.95 -13.17 15.18
CA GLN A 35 -3.13 -12.69 14.05
C GLN A 35 -2.79 -11.21 14.18
N PHE A 36 -3.70 -10.37 14.68
CA PHE A 36 -3.41 -8.96 14.96
C PHE A 36 -2.39 -8.79 16.09
N ARG A 37 -2.45 -9.61 17.14
CA ARG A 37 -1.45 -9.60 18.23
C ARG A 37 -0.08 -10.02 17.72
N LEU A 38 0.00 -11.05 16.88
CA LEU A 38 1.25 -11.48 16.27
C LEU A 38 1.82 -10.39 15.35
N LEU A 39 0.98 -9.82 14.48
CA LEU A 39 1.34 -8.72 13.60
C LEU A 39 1.85 -7.50 14.39
N ALA A 40 1.23 -7.17 15.52
CA ALA A 40 1.66 -6.07 16.37
C ALA A 40 3.05 -6.32 17.00
N VAL A 41 3.33 -7.56 17.40
CA VAL A 41 4.66 -7.97 17.90
C VAL A 41 5.69 -7.88 16.77
N ASP A 42 5.39 -8.43 15.59
CA ASP A 42 6.27 -8.36 14.43
C ASP A 42 6.56 -6.92 14.02
N LEU A 43 5.57 -6.03 14.02
CA LEU A 43 5.77 -4.60 13.77
C LEU A 43 6.68 -3.96 14.83
N ARG A 44 6.57 -4.35 16.10
CA ARG A 44 7.38 -3.80 17.18
C ARG A 44 8.83 -4.26 17.05
N ASP A 45 9.06 -5.52 16.73
CA ASP A 45 10.40 -6.07 16.55
C ASP A 45 11.04 -5.59 15.25
N ALA A 46 10.25 -5.46 14.17
CA ALA A 46 10.66 -4.82 12.94
C ALA A 46 11.06 -3.36 13.16
N LYS A 47 10.31 -2.58 13.97
CA LYS A 47 10.67 -1.19 14.30
C LYS A 47 11.98 -1.10 15.08
N LYS A 48 12.23 -2.00 16.04
CA LYS A 48 13.49 -2.04 16.80
C LYS A 48 14.67 -2.35 15.89
N ALA A 49 14.52 -3.33 14.99
CA ALA A 49 15.55 -3.69 14.02
C ALA A 49 15.75 -2.60 12.95
N ALA A 50 14.67 -1.95 12.51
CA ALA A 50 14.71 -0.93 11.48
C ALA A 50 15.23 0.43 11.98
N GLY A 51 15.15 0.72 13.29
CA GLY A 51 15.55 2.03 13.83
C GLY A 51 17.00 2.39 13.50
N LEU A 52 17.94 1.47 13.73
CA LEU A 52 19.35 1.69 13.40
C LEU A 52 19.57 1.76 11.89
N ALA A 53 18.92 0.88 11.11
CA ALA A 53 19.03 0.89 9.65
C ALA A 53 18.51 2.22 9.04
N VAL A 54 17.36 2.70 9.49
CA VAL A 54 16.76 3.97 9.07
C VAL A 54 17.64 5.14 9.49
N MET A 55 18.19 5.12 10.71
CA MET A 55 19.13 6.16 11.16
C MET A 55 20.40 6.20 10.30
N LEU A 56 21.02 5.05 10.03
CA LEU A 56 22.20 4.96 9.18
C LEU A 56 21.90 5.39 7.74
N MET A 57 20.76 5.00 7.18
CA MET A 57 20.33 5.48 5.87
C MET A 57 20.13 6.98 5.85
N ALA A 58 19.46 7.55 6.87
CA ALA A 58 19.25 8.99 6.96
C ALA A 58 20.59 9.74 7.08
N ALA A 59 21.50 9.29 7.95
CA ALA A 59 22.82 9.87 8.10
C ALA A 59 23.63 9.76 6.79
N GLY A 60 23.60 8.61 6.14
CA GLY A 60 24.25 8.39 4.84
C GLY A 60 23.70 9.31 3.76
N LEU A 61 22.38 9.51 3.68
CA LEU A 61 21.77 10.45 2.73
C LEU A 61 22.19 11.89 3.03
N VAL A 62 22.15 12.32 4.29
CA VAL A 62 22.59 13.67 4.69
C VAL A 62 24.04 13.92 4.31
N LEU A 63 24.94 12.96 4.59
CA LEU A 63 26.34 13.06 4.21
C LEU A 63 26.51 13.06 2.68
N ALA A 64 25.83 12.17 1.96
CA ALA A 64 25.92 12.08 0.51
C ALA A 64 25.47 13.38 -0.16
N PHE A 65 24.32 13.92 0.22
CA PHE A 65 23.82 15.19 -0.32
C PHE A 65 24.67 16.40 0.13
N GLY A 66 25.17 16.39 1.36
CA GLY A 66 26.04 17.44 1.89
C GLY A 66 27.41 17.50 1.20
N MET A 67 27.91 16.38 0.67
CA MET A 67 29.18 16.32 -0.07
C MET A 67 29.08 16.83 -1.50
N ILE A 68 27.89 16.86 -2.11
CA ILE A 68 27.70 17.35 -3.48
C ILE A 68 28.25 18.78 -3.68
N PRO A 69 27.88 19.81 -2.88
CA PRO A 69 28.42 21.16 -3.06
C PRO A 69 29.93 21.23 -2.86
N ILE A 70 30.49 20.43 -1.93
CA ILE A 70 31.93 20.37 -1.67
C ILE A 70 32.67 19.80 -2.88
N LEU A 71 32.18 18.70 -3.45
CA LEU A 71 32.75 18.08 -4.65
C LEU A 71 32.66 19.00 -5.88
N LEU A 72 31.53 19.69 -6.07
CA LEU A 72 31.38 20.66 -7.15
C LEU A 72 32.34 21.84 -6.99
N ALA A 73 32.51 22.35 -5.77
CA ALA A 73 33.49 23.40 -5.50
C ALA A 73 34.93 22.91 -5.77
N ALA A 74 35.28 21.70 -5.30
CA ALA A 74 36.58 21.09 -5.56
C ALA A 74 36.86 20.93 -7.07
N LEU A 75 35.85 20.50 -7.84
CA LEU A 75 35.96 20.42 -9.30
C LEU A 75 36.19 21.79 -9.93
N ALA A 76 35.50 22.83 -9.47
CA ALA A 76 35.72 24.19 -9.96
C ALA A 76 37.14 24.68 -9.66
N TYR A 77 37.68 24.38 -8.47
CA TYR A 77 39.07 24.70 -8.12
C TYR A 77 40.07 23.97 -9.01
N VAL A 78 39.84 22.69 -9.33
CA VAL A 78 40.68 21.96 -10.29
C VAL A 78 40.72 22.65 -11.65
N LEU A 79 39.58 23.17 -12.14
CA LEU A 79 39.54 23.94 -13.38
C LEU A 79 40.34 25.25 -13.29
N VAL A 80 40.27 25.94 -12.16
CA VAL A 80 41.06 27.17 -11.94
C VAL A 80 42.55 26.84 -11.95
N ASP A 81 42.99 25.86 -11.15
CA ASP A 81 44.40 25.57 -10.92
C ASP A 81 45.07 24.92 -12.13
N PHE A 82 44.40 23.99 -12.81
CA PHE A 82 45.00 23.24 -13.91
C PHE A 82 44.72 23.82 -15.30
N ALA A 83 43.54 24.42 -15.51
CA ALA A 83 43.19 25.02 -16.80
C ALA A 83 43.43 26.54 -16.85
N GLY A 84 43.80 27.17 -15.73
CA GLY A 84 44.06 28.60 -15.65
C GLY A 84 42.80 29.45 -15.84
N TRP A 85 41.62 28.87 -15.62
CA TRP A 85 40.35 29.57 -15.83
C TRP A 85 40.11 30.62 -14.75
N PRO A 86 39.47 31.75 -15.08
CA PRO A 86 39.02 32.69 -14.06
C PRO A 86 37.96 32.00 -13.18
N LEU A 87 37.98 32.34 -11.88
CA LEU A 87 37.11 31.75 -10.86
C LEU A 87 35.63 31.74 -11.29
N SER A 88 35.16 32.84 -11.87
CA SER A 88 33.77 32.99 -12.34
C SER A 88 33.41 32.00 -13.45
N ALA A 89 34.30 31.75 -14.41
CA ALA A 89 34.04 30.83 -15.51
C ALA A 89 34.06 29.37 -15.03
N ALA A 90 35.00 29.01 -14.16
CA ALA A 90 35.10 27.65 -13.61
C ALA A 90 33.86 27.28 -12.79
N PHE A 91 33.47 28.12 -11.82
CA PHE A 91 32.27 27.90 -11.02
C PHE A 91 31.00 27.96 -11.88
N GLY A 92 30.94 28.88 -12.86
CA GLY A 92 29.80 29.01 -13.75
C GLY A 92 29.54 27.75 -14.58
N VAL A 93 30.58 27.19 -15.22
CA VAL A 93 30.44 25.97 -16.03
C VAL A 93 30.11 24.76 -15.18
N VAL A 94 30.74 24.59 -14.01
CA VAL A 94 30.43 23.48 -13.10
C VAL A 94 29.00 23.57 -12.58
N ALA A 95 28.54 24.76 -12.18
CA ALA A 95 27.17 24.98 -11.73
C ALA A 95 26.16 24.68 -12.84
N LEU A 96 26.39 25.19 -14.06
CA LEU A 96 25.52 24.93 -15.20
C LEU A 96 25.46 23.43 -15.54
N GLY A 97 26.61 22.75 -15.54
CA GLY A 97 26.69 21.31 -15.74
C GLY A 97 25.91 20.52 -14.67
N ALA A 98 26.03 20.91 -13.40
CA ALA A 98 25.29 20.30 -12.30
C ALA A 98 23.77 20.51 -12.45
N VAL A 99 23.32 21.69 -12.86
CA VAL A 99 21.90 21.99 -13.12
C VAL A 99 21.36 21.12 -14.25
N VAL A 100 22.09 21.00 -15.37
CA VAL A 100 21.69 20.17 -16.50
C VAL A 100 21.60 18.70 -16.10
N LEU A 101 22.58 18.18 -15.35
CA LEU A 101 22.56 16.82 -14.84
C LEU A 101 21.37 16.58 -13.91
N ALA A 102 21.14 17.48 -12.95
CA ALA A 102 20.04 17.41 -12.00
C ALA A 102 18.67 17.44 -12.71
N ALA A 103 18.51 18.32 -13.70
CA ALA A 103 17.30 18.40 -14.51
C ALA A 103 17.07 17.11 -15.31
N GLY A 104 18.13 16.53 -15.88
CA GLY A 104 18.06 15.25 -16.58
C GLY A 104 17.62 14.10 -15.67
N MET A 105 18.21 13.98 -14.49
CA MET A 105 17.83 12.98 -13.49
C MET A 105 16.39 13.17 -13.02
N ALA A 106 15.98 14.41 -12.72
CA ALA A 106 14.62 14.75 -12.32
C ALA A 106 13.61 14.40 -13.42
N PHE A 107 13.92 14.70 -14.68
CA PHE A 107 13.07 14.37 -15.82
C PHE A 107 12.89 12.86 -16.01
N VAL A 108 13.98 12.08 -15.94
CA VAL A 108 13.91 10.62 -16.04
C VAL A 108 13.13 10.03 -14.87
N GLY A 109 13.36 10.52 -13.64
CA GLY A 109 12.62 10.12 -12.44
C GLY A 109 11.12 10.41 -12.58
N TRP A 110 10.77 11.62 -13.04
CA TRP A 110 9.39 12.03 -13.27
C TRP A 110 8.69 11.15 -14.32
N LYS A 111 9.38 10.87 -15.44
CA LYS A 111 8.86 10.01 -16.51
C LYS A 111 8.63 8.57 -16.03
N ARG A 112 9.48 8.05 -15.13
CA ARG A 112 9.29 6.73 -14.54
C ARG A 112 8.14 6.72 -13.53
N LEU A 113 8.04 7.75 -12.69
CA LEU A 113 6.98 7.86 -11.69
C LEU A 113 5.60 7.93 -12.35
N THR A 114 5.45 8.78 -13.35
CA THR A 114 4.19 8.94 -14.11
C THR A 114 3.79 7.71 -14.91
N ARG A 115 4.74 6.84 -15.29
CA ARG A 115 4.44 5.53 -15.88
C ARG A 115 3.96 4.52 -14.82
N GLY A 116 4.58 4.51 -13.64
CA GLY A 116 4.23 3.59 -12.55
C GLY A 116 2.90 3.90 -11.85
N THR A 117 2.41 5.14 -11.93
CA THR A 117 1.11 5.52 -11.34
C THR A 117 -0.08 4.89 -12.06
N ALA A 118 0.07 4.45 -13.32
CA ALA A 118 -0.99 3.71 -14.03
C ALA A 118 -1.34 2.39 -13.32
N THR A 119 -0.34 1.66 -12.83
CA THR A 119 -0.49 0.41 -12.06
C THR A 119 -1.05 0.66 -10.66
N LEU A 120 -0.63 1.75 -10.02
CA LEU A 120 -1.17 2.18 -8.72
C LEU A 120 -2.63 2.62 -8.82
N ASN A 121 -3.04 3.26 -9.91
CA ASN A 121 -4.44 3.65 -10.13
C ASN A 121 -5.36 2.44 -10.27
N ARG A 122 -4.88 1.37 -10.93
CA ARG A 122 -5.59 0.08 -10.97
C ARG A 122 -5.76 -0.52 -9.58
N SER A 123 -4.66 -0.62 -8.83
CA SER A 123 -4.66 -1.19 -7.47
C SER A 123 -5.57 -0.39 -6.51
N ARG A 124 -5.56 0.95 -6.63
CA ARG A 124 -6.44 1.84 -5.83
C ARG A 124 -7.92 1.69 -6.19
N ARG A 125 -8.24 1.41 -7.46
CA ARG A 125 -9.63 1.16 -7.90
C ARG A 125 -10.14 -0.17 -7.32
N GLU A 126 -9.33 -1.22 -7.42
CA GLU A 126 -9.64 -2.55 -6.87
C GLU A 126 -9.80 -2.50 -5.33
N LEU A 127 -8.96 -1.72 -4.63
CA LEU A 127 -9.08 -1.53 -3.17
C LEU A 127 -10.36 -0.79 -2.77
N LYS A 128 -10.78 0.22 -3.57
CA LYS A 128 -12.04 0.95 -3.34
C LYS A 128 -13.26 0.07 -3.58
N GLU A 129 -13.24 -0.72 -4.64
CA GLU A 129 -14.31 -1.69 -4.97
C GLU A 129 -14.42 -2.75 -3.87
N THR A 130 -13.29 -3.27 -3.38
CA THR A 130 -13.26 -4.22 -2.25
C THR A 130 -13.86 -3.61 -0.99
N PHE A 131 -13.51 -2.36 -0.66
CA PHE A 131 -14.05 -1.67 0.52
C PHE A 131 -15.55 -1.34 0.36
N HIS A 132 -16.00 -1.08 -0.87
CA HIS A 132 -17.41 -0.88 -1.17
C HIS A 132 -18.21 -2.15 -0.94
N TRP A 133 -17.73 -3.29 -1.46
CA TRP A 133 -18.35 -4.60 -1.24
C TRP A 133 -18.40 -4.96 0.25
N ILE A 134 -17.31 -4.79 1.00
CA ILE A 134 -17.29 -5.05 2.46
C ILE A 134 -18.34 -4.18 3.17
N LYS A 135 -18.44 -2.90 2.79
CA LYS A 135 -19.41 -1.98 3.39
C LYS A 135 -20.86 -2.35 3.04
N GLU A 136 -21.09 -2.85 1.84
CA GLU A 136 -22.42 -3.27 1.37
C GLU A 136 -22.84 -4.59 2.02
N SER A 137 -21.93 -5.56 2.15
CA SER A 137 -22.18 -6.82 2.89
C SER A 137 -22.38 -6.61 4.40
N LEU A 138 -21.90 -5.50 4.96
CA LEU A 138 -22.12 -5.13 6.37
C LEU A 138 -23.39 -4.28 6.59
N ARG A 139 -24.09 -3.85 5.53
CA ARG A 139 -25.40 -3.18 5.68
C ARG A 139 -26.45 -4.23 6.06
N PRO A 140 -27.08 -4.14 7.23
CA PRO A 140 -28.13 -5.06 7.62
C PRO A 140 -29.40 -4.77 6.79
N GLY A 141 -29.76 -5.70 5.91
CA GLY A 141 -31.05 -5.74 5.22
C GLY A 141 -30.97 -5.36 3.75
N ASP A 142 -30.90 -6.37 2.87
CA ASP A 142 -31.52 -6.40 1.53
C ASP A 142 -31.31 -7.74 0.77
N GLU A 143 -30.68 -8.78 1.36
CA GLU A 143 -30.44 -10.06 0.66
C GLU A 143 -31.53 -11.14 0.81
N LEU A 144 -32.70 -10.83 1.35
CA LEU A 144 -33.83 -11.78 1.36
C LEU A 144 -35.10 -11.17 0.77
N SER A 145 -34.97 -10.57 -0.42
CA SER A 145 -36.12 -10.41 -1.33
C SER A 145 -36.11 -11.58 -2.34
N PRO A 146 -37.14 -12.43 -2.39
CA PRO A 146 -37.23 -13.60 -3.29
C PRO A 146 -37.28 -13.24 -4.78
N ALA A 147 -37.16 -11.96 -5.15
CA ALA A 147 -37.19 -11.48 -6.53
C ALA A 147 -35.82 -11.51 -7.25
N ASN A 148 -34.72 -11.88 -6.58
CA ASN A 148 -33.36 -11.80 -7.16
C ASN A 148 -32.60 -13.14 -7.24
N SER A 149 -33.22 -14.27 -6.86
CA SER A 149 -32.59 -15.61 -6.94
C SER A 149 -32.28 -16.06 -8.37
N ASP A 150 -32.98 -15.50 -9.36
CA ASP A 150 -32.86 -15.92 -10.75
C ASP A 150 -31.64 -15.29 -11.46
N ARG A 151 -31.06 -14.21 -10.91
CA ARG A 151 -29.92 -13.52 -11.52
C ARG A 151 -28.56 -14.17 -11.22
N TYR A 152 -28.43 -14.89 -10.11
CA TYR A 152 -27.18 -15.56 -9.73
C TYR A 152 -27.05 -16.98 -10.29
N ALA A 153 -28.14 -17.59 -10.74
CA ALA A 153 -28.12 -18.90 -11.37
C ALA A 153 -27.56 -18.89 -12.82
N ALA A 154 -27.39 -17.71 -13.44
CA ALA A 154 -27.12 -17.59 -14.87
C ALA A 154 -25.69 -17.17 -15.25
N SER A 155 -24.77 -16.96 -14.29
CA SER A 155 -23.40 -16.54 -14.60
C SER A 155 -22.41 -17.70 -14.41
N PRO A 156 -21.89 -18.31 -15.48
CA PRO A 156 -20.88 -19.36 -15.36
C PRO A 156 -19.56 -18.78 -14.82
N PRO A 157 -18.76 -19.59 -14.10
CA PRO A 157 -17.47 -19.16 -13.58
C PRO A 157 -16.54 -18.80 -14.73
N ARG A 158 -16.08 -17.53 -14.74
CA ARG A 158 -14.98 -17.09 -15.60
C ARG A 158 -13.66 -17.38 -14.87
N TRP A 159 -13.03 -18.47 -15.26
CA TRP A 159 -11.62 -18.77 -14.99
C TRP A 159 -10.75 -18.12 -16.07
#